data_AF-A0A1C5M4B4-F1
#
_entry.id   AF-A0A1C5M4B4-F1
#
_cell.length_a   1.000
_cell.length_b   1.000
_cell.length_c   1.000
_cell.angle_alpha   90.00
_cell.angle_beta   90.00
_cell.angle_gamma   90.00
#
_symmetry.space_group_name_H-M   'P 1'
#
loop_
_entity.id
_entity.type
_entity.pdbx_description
1 polymer ?
#
loop_
_entity_poly.entity_id
_entity_poly.type
_entity_poly.pdbx_seq_one_letter_code
_entity_poly.pdbx_strand_id
1 'polypeptide(L)'
;MKLKYRFFLIFSALAVVPLFLFSYIAYNHYINLSNSQITETSSKIMEQAVQETDSVFGSMQHILELVQYTSPNEETILQELGKFADPNSEHSDQDIYEANKKMKYIFQNFVFSTENINGIFIFTPSKVVLGQGYGNGVDVRSDYDPAGEDWYEKTLELEGKIYVDGVKERDYLLNDTPSISFSMCVYDVYSRDFLGVLYINCSQEIFSLDTVNVLPEATEFVIKRENEILYKSNPFDWENSSETNKESHKIEYNQEIAGEGVTLTAVFDKAGLAADFRVTLSLMLFALVVFLILFIVLAYFLARYLTEPITALSHIMAHPREKNRAVESPYMNRTDEIGTLYNQYQTMLEENNRYIKSEYENKMILMDTQMKALESQINAHFLYNTLEAINSLAEIEEAEDISVMALALGDMFRYSIKTKGALVTLEKELAHVKNFVAIQQIRFDNGFRFEMDVPEELYSCRILKLILQPLVENALYHGLLHCNAGSSIYLSARKENKIIYFTVKDDGVGMASETLEQLQKLLEEKPKFGELSQHANESIGLKNINARIRLYYGEDYGLSVKSEQRCGTTVQIKIPDLAEETKEEA
;
A
#
# COMPACT_ATOMS: atom_id res chain seq x y z
N MET A 1 -13.88 11.38 1.93
CA MET A 1 -12.64 10.57 1.85
C MET A 1 -12.63 9.82 0.52
N LYS A 2 -11.56 9.88 -0.29
CA LYS A 2 -11.50 9.18 -1.60
C LYS A 2 -11.59 7.65 -1.39
N LEU A 3 -12.18 6.93 -2.36
CA LEU A 3 -12.41 5.48 -2.31
C LEU A 3 -11.15 4.70 -1.89
N LYS A 4 -9.98 5.10 -2.41
CA LYS A 4 -8.67 4.50 -2.09
C LYS A 4 -8.34 4.46 -0.60
N TYR A 5 -8.69 5.50 0.14
CA TYR A 5 -8.38 5.60 1.57
C TYR A 5 -9.33 4.73 2.40
N ARG A 6 -10.59 4.59 1.98
CA ARG A 6 -11.54 3.71 2.65
C ARG A 6 -11.12 2.25 2.51
N PHE A 7 -10.80 1.80 1.30
CA PHE A 7 -10.32 0.44 1.07
C PHE A 7 -8.99 0.16 1.77
N PHE A 8 -8.05 1.11 1.74
CA PHE A 8 -6.80 0.98 2.49
C PHE A 8 -7.07 0.79 3.99
N LEU A 9 -7.90 1.63 4.61
CA LEU A 9 -8.23 1.50 6.03
C LEU A 9 -8.92 0.17 6.36
N ILE A 10 -9.84 -0.29 5.51
CA ILE A 10 -10.53 -1.58 5.70
C ILE A 10 -9.52 -2.74 5.61
N PHE A 11 -8.67 -2.78 4.58
CA PHE A 11 -7.68 -3.85 4.42
C PHE A 11 -6.60 -3.81 5.51
N SER A 12 -6.16 -2.62 5.91
CA SER A 12 -5.25 -2.47 7.05
C SER A 12 -5.88 -2.96 8.33
N ALA A 13 -7.13 -2.59 8.64
CA ALA A 13 -7.83 -3.07 9.83
C ALA A 13 -7.99 -4.61 9.80
N LEU A 14 -8.38 -5.16 8.66
CA LEU A 14 -8.57 -6.60 8.48
C LEU A 14 -7.28 -7.40 8.61
N ALA A 15 -6.12 -6.82 8.27
CA ALA A 15 -4.82 -7.47 8.42
C ALA A 15 -4.20 -7.27 9.81
N VAL A 16 -4.35 -6.07 10.39
CA VAL A 16 -3.68 -5.68 11.64
C VAL A 16 -4.38 -6.27 12.87
N VAL A 17 -5.72 -6.31 12.90
CA VAL A 17 -6.47 -6.81 14.08
C VAL A 17 -6.17 -8.29 14.38
N PRO A 18 -6.22 -9.22 13.40
CA PRO A 18 -5.87 -10.62 13.65
C PRO A 18 -4.41 -10.81 14.05
N LEU A 19 -3.50 -10.01 13.49
CA LEU A 19 -2.07 -10.05 13.83
C LEU A 19 -1.86 -9.71 15.31
N PHE A 20 -2.45 -8.60 15.78
CA PHE A 20 -2.36 -8.22 17.21
C PHE A 20 -3.00 -9.26 18.13
N LEU A 21 -4.15 -9.81 17.74
CA LEU A 21 -4.82 -10.85 18.53
C LEU A 21 -3.96 -12.11 18.64
N PHE A 22 -3.38 -12.56 17.53
CA PHE A 22 -2.48 -13.71 17.50
C PHE A 22 -1.22 -13.45 18.34
N SER A 23 -0.58 -12.30 18.17
CA SER A 23 0.61 -11.93 18.94
C SER A 23 0.34 -11.82 20.44
N TYR A 24 -0.83 -11.32 20.84
CA TYR A 24 -1.24 -11.27 22.24
C TYR A 24 -1.42 -12.68 22.84
N ILE A 25 -2.08 -13.58 22.12
CA ILE A 25 -2.24 -14.98 22.55
C ILE A 25 -0.88 -15.68 22.63
N ALA A 26 -0.04 -15.52 21.61
CA ALA A 26 1.30 -16.12 21.56
C ALA A 26 2.19 -15.61 22.71
N TYR A 27 2.16 -14.30 23.00
CA TYR A 27 2.91 -13.70 24.11
C TYR A 27 2.47 -14.28 25.47
N ASN A 28 1.17 -14.34 25.73
CA ASN A 28 0.66 -14.89 27.00
C ASN A 28 0.99 -16.38 27.14
N HIS A 29 0.85 -17.16 26.06
CA HIS A 29 1.22 -18.57 26.08
C HIS A 29 2.72 -18.74 26.34
N TYR A 30 3.56 -17.92 25.69
CA TYR A 30 5.00 -17.94 25.85
C TYR A 30 5.44 -17.63 27.29
N ILE A 31 4.89 -16.58 27.91
CA ILE A 31 5.20 -16.23 29.31
C ILE A 31 4.77 -17.34 30.26
N ASN A 32 3.60 -17.95 30.05
CA ASN A 32 3.14 -19.05 30.89
C ASN A 32 4.02 -20.30 30.73
N LEU A 33 4.38 -20.66 29.50
CA LEU A 33 5.27 -21.80 29.21
C LEU A 33 6.66 -21.59 29.81
N SER A 34 7.24 -20.40 29.64
CA SER A 34 8.55 -20.06 30.20
C SER A 34 8.55 -20.15 31.73
N ASN A 35 7.56 -19.57 32.41
CA ASN A 35 7.46 -19.68 33.88
C ASN A 35 7.29 -21.14 34.34
N SER A 36 6.51 -21.94 33.62
CA SER A 36 6.33 -23.37 33.92
C SER A 36 7.64 -24.15 33.76
N GLN A 37 8.36 -23.93 32.65
CA GLN A 37 9.64 -24.58 32.39
C GLN A 37 10.71 -24.19 33.40
N ILE A 38 10.77 -22.91 33.80
CA ILE A 38 11.67 -22.43 34.84
C ILE A 38 11.42 -23.19 36.14
N THR A 39 10.16 -23.29 36.56
CA THR A 39 9.77 -23.97 37.81
C THR A 39 10.06 -25.48 37.77
N GLU A 40 9.77 -26.13 36.63
CA GLU A 40 10.04 -27.56 36.44
C GLU A 40 11.54 -27.85 36.44
N THR A 41 12.33 -27.02 35.75
CA THR A 41 13.79 -27.17 35.68
C THR A 41 14.42 -26.96 37.05
N SER A 42 14.02 -25.92 37.79
CA SER A 42 14.55 -25.65 39.13
C SER A 42 14.20 -26.77 40.12
N SER A 43 12.97 -27.27 40.07
CA SER A 43 12.55 -28.41 40.90
C SER A 43 13.36 -29.68 40.59
N LYS A 44 13.61 -29.97 39.30
CA LYS A 44 14.37 -31.16 38.89
C LYS A 44 15.85 -31.07 39.28
N ILE A 45 16.45 -29.89 39.12
CA ILE A 45 17.82 -29.64 39.58
C ILE A 45 17.92 -29.83 41.09
N MET A 46 16.93 -29.32 41.86
CA MET A 46 16.86 -29.54 43.30
C MET A 46 16.74 -31.03 43.66
N GLU A 47 15.86 -31.77 43.00
CA GLU A 47 15.67 -33.21 43.24
C GLU A 47 16.95 -34.01 42.98
N GLN A 48 17.67 -33.70 41.90
CA GLN A 48 18.96 -34.31 41.59
C GLN A 48 20.04 -33.94 42.62
N ALA A 49 20.08 -32.69 43.08
CA ALA A 49 21.03 -32.24 44.08
C ALA A 49 20.79 -32.91 45.44
N VAL A 50 19.53 -33.10 45.82
CA VAL A 50 19.15 -33.90 47.00
C VAL A 50 19.64 -35.33 46.84
N GLN A 51 19.37 -35.97 45.70
CA GLN A 51 19.77 -37.36 45.44
C GLN A 51 21.29 -37.56 45.50
N GLU A 52 22.08 -36.66 44.90
CA GLU A 52 23.55 -36.73 44.98
C GLU A 52 24.04 -36.53 46.42
N THR A 53 23.47 -35.54 47.14
CA THR A 53 23.85 -35.29 48.54
C THR A 53 23.51 -36.49 49.42
N ASP A 54 22.31 -37.06 49.32
CA ASP A 54 21.91 -38.29 50.02
C ASP A 54 22.85 -39.46 49.66
N SER A 55 23.28 -39.59 48.41
CA SER A 55 24.22 -40.63 47.99
C SER A 55 25.60 -40.50 48.65
N VAL A 56 26.06 -39.27 48.90
CA VAL A 56 27.31 -39.03 49.65
C VAL A 56 27.18 -39.54 51.08
N PHE A 57 26.11 -39.15 51.78
CA PHE A 57 25.85 -39.63 53.14
C PHE A 57 25.70 -41.16 53.20
N GLY A 58 24.94 -41.74 52.27
CA GLY A 58 24.79 -43.19 52.16
C GLY A 58 26.12 -43.92 51.87
N SER A 59 26.99 -43.33 51.05
CA SER A 59 28.32 -43.88 50.77
C SER A 59 29.23 -43.83 52.01
N MET A 60 29.22 -42.71 52.75
CA MET A 60 29.98 -42.59 54.01
C MET A 60 29.46 -43.57 55.06
N GLN A 61 28.14 -43.68 55.22
CA GLN A 61 27.52 -44.65 56.12
C GLN A 61 27.92 -46.08 55.75
N HIS A 62 27.89 -46.42 54.46
CA HIS A 62 28.27 -47.74 54.00
C HIS A 62 29.75 -48.09 54.29
N ILE A 63 30.67 -47.14 54.09
CA ILE A 63 32.09 -47.33 54.42
C ILE A 63 32.26 -47.54 55.93
N LEU A 64 31.60 -46.70 56.73
CA LEU A 64 31.66 -46.76 58.20
C LEU A 64 31.08 -48.09 58.74
N GLU A 65 29.96 -48.57 58.17
CA GLU A 65 29.35 -49.85 58.54
C GLU A 65 30.18 -51.06 58.08
N LEU A 66 30.79 -51.03 56.89
CA LEU A 66 31.61 -52.15 56.38
C LEU A 66 32.79 -52.49 57.29
N VAL A 67 33.37 -51.51 57.97
CA VAL A 67 34.42 -51.72 58.97
C VAL A 67 33.96 -52.67 60.09
N GLN A 68 32.66 -52.71 60.38
CA GLN A 68 32.07 -53.60 61.39
C GLN A 68 31.79 -55.03 60.88
N TYR A 69 31.76 -55.28 59.55
CA TYR A 69 31.26 -56.53 58.95
C TYR A 69 32.31 -57.38 58.19
N THR A 70 33.60 -57.15 58.40
CA THR A 70 34.67 -57.89 57.68
C THR A 70 34.64 -59.41 57.97
N SER A 71 34.83 -60.22 56.91
CA SER A 71 34.59 -61.69 56.83
C SER A 71 35.25 -62.56 57.92
N PRO A 72 34.59 -63.63 58.41
CA PRO A 72 35.06 -64.46 59.52
C PRO A 72 36.27 -65.39 59.24
N ASN A 73 36.80 -65.43 58.02
CA ASN A 73 37.85 -66.39 57.63
C ASN A 73 39.28 -65.78 57.56
N GLU A 74 39.44 -64.49 57.82
CA GLU A 74 40.71 -63.81 58.07
C GLU A 74 40.54 -62.97 59.36
N GLU A 75 41.64 -62.63 60.06
CA GLU A 75 41.56 -61.78 61.26
C GLU A 75 40.77 -60.50 60.94
N THR A 76 39.61 -60.32 61.57
CA THR A 76 38.72 -59.20 61.25
C THR A 76 39.31 -57.89 61.74
N ILE A 77 38.89 -56.75 61.17
CA ILE A 77 39.29 -55.43 61.68
C ILE A 77 39.01 -55.32 63.17
N LEU A 78 37.85 -55.82 63.62
CA LEU A 78 37.46 -55.82 65.03
C LEU A 78 38.44 -56.61 65.92
N GLN A 79 38.91 -57.77 65.45
CA GLN A 79 39.93 -58.56 66.19
C GLN A 79 41.27 -57.83 66.27
N GLU A 80 41.68 -57.15 65.20
CA GLU A 80 42.91 -56.37 65.21
C GLU A 80 42.79 -55.14 66.12
N LEU A 81 41.65 -54.44 66.09
CA LEU A 81 41.35 -53.31 66.97
C LEU A 81 41.24 -53.74 68.45
N GLY A 82 40.72 -54.94 68.72
CA GLY A 82 40.64 -55.50 70.07
C GLY A 82 41.99 -55.59 70.78
N LYS A 83 43.10 -55.69 70.04
CA LYS A 83 44.46 -55.65 70.61
C LYS A 83 44.79 -54.30 71.24
N PHE A 84 44.14 -53.21 70.80
CA PHE A 84 44.38 -51.82 71.19
C PHE A 84 43.25 -51.24 72.07
N ALA A 85 42.32 -52.09 72.53
CA ALA A 85 41.14 -51.66 73.28
C ALA A 85 41.41 -51.35 74.76
N ASP A 86 42.51 -51.84 75.34
CA ASP A 86 42.93 -51.50 76.72
C ASP A 86 43.71 -50.17 76.72
N PRO A 87 43.25 -49.11 77.41
CA PRO A 87 43.97 -47.84 77.48
C PRO A 87 45.37 -47.93 78.12
N ASN A 88 45.65 -48.99 78.89
CA ASN A 88 46.91 -49.15 79.63
C ASN A 88 47.90 -50.12 78.96
N SER A 89 47.56 -50.69 77.80
CA SER A 89 48.47 -51.62 77.11
C SER A 89 49.55 -50.87 76.32
N GLU A 90 50.81 -51.26 76.54
CA GLU A 90 51.93 -50.83 75.70
C GLU A 90 52.05 -51.77 74.49
N HIS A 91 52.25 -51.20 73.31
CA HIS A 91 52.38 -51.93 72.05
C HIS A 91 53.75 -51.67 71.44
N SER A 92 54.35 -52.70 70.84
CA SER A 92 55.62 -52.52 70.13
C SER A 92 55.39 -51.83 68.78
N ASP A 93 56.42 -51.12 68.28
CA ASP A 93 56.39 -50.52 66.94
C ASP A 93 56.08 -51.57 65.84
N GLN A 94 56.48 -52.82 66.06
CA GLN A 94 56.20 -53.95 65.17
C GLN A 94 54.71 -54.28 65.11
N ASP A 95 54.02 -54.29 66.26
CA ASP A 95 52.58 -54.60 66.34
C ASP A 95 51.75 -53.48 65.67
N ILE A 96 52.13 -52.23 65.93
CA ILE A 96 51.50 -51.05 65.32
C ILE A 96 51.72 -51.07 63.80
N TYR A 97 52.92 -51.42 63.33
CA TYR A 97 53.24 -51.52 61.91
C TYR A 97 52.41 -52.60 61.19
N GLU A 98 52.29 -53.81 61.77
CA GLU A 98 51.49 -54.89 61.18
C GLU A 98 50.00 -54.54 61.17
N ALA A 99 49.47 -53.92 62.24
CA ALA A 99 48.09 -53.45 62.29
C ALA A 99 47.82 -52.38 61.21
N ASN A 100 48.70 -51.38 61.08
CA ASN A 100 48.59 -50.35 60.05
C ASN A 100 48.65 -50.91 58.64
N LYS A 101 49.54 -51.88 58.39
CA LYS A 101 49.65 -52.57 57.10
C LYS A 101 48.34 -53.27 56.73
N LYS A 102 47.66 -53.92 57.68
CA LYS A 102 46.34 -54.53 57.45
C LYS A 102 45.27 -53.48 57.18
N MET A 103 45.19 -52.42 58.00
CA MET A 103 44.22 -51.34 57.81
C MET A 103 44.38 -50.67 56.44
N LYS A 104 45.63 -50.49 55.99
CA LYS A 104 45.93 -49.94 54.66
C LYS A 104 45.30 -50.76 53.54
N TYR A 105 45.46 -52.08 53.53
CA TYR A 105 44.90 -52.92 52.46
C TYR A 105 43.38 -52.85 52.41
N ILE A 106 42.73 -52.71 53.56
CA ILE A 106 41.28 -52.65 53.65
C ILE A 106 40.79 -51.26 53.21
N PHE A 107 41.33 -50.20 53.79
CA PHE A 107 40.94 -48.82 53.50
C PHE A 107 41.26 -48.39 52.08
N GLN A 108 42.31 -48.94 51.48
CA GLN A 108 42.66 -48.66 50.08
C GLN A 108 41.49 -48.95 49.11
N ASN A 109 40.67 -49.97 49.38
CA ASN A 109 39.51 -50.26 48.53
C ASN A 109 38.43 -49.17 48.64
N PHE A 110 38.21 -48.63 49.84
CA PHE A 110 37.21 -47.57 50.08
C PHE A 110 37.65 -46.23 49.47
N VAL A 111 38.93 -45.91 49.59
CA VAL A 111 39.50 -44.69 49.03
C VAL A 111 39.47 -44.71 47.49
N PHE A 112 39.66 -45.87 46.86
CA PHE A 112 39.54 -45.97 45.40
C PHE A 112 38.08 -45.96 44.91
N SER A 113 37.12 -46.36 45.73
CA SER A 113 35.70 -46.35 45.36
C SER A 113 35.02 -45.01 45.57
N THR A 114 35.61 -44.12 46.37
CA THR A 114 35.03 -42.82 46.70
C THR A 114 36.07 -41.72 46.51
N GLU A 115 35.87 -40.92 45.48
CA GLU A 115 36.70 -39.73 45.24
C GLU A 115 36.58 -38.76 46.44
N ASN A 116 37.60 -37.92 46.64
CA ASN A 116 37.65 -36.89 47.69
C ASN A 116 37.88 -37.37 49.14
N ILE A 117 38.19 -38.65 49.39
CA ILE A 117 38.70 -39.09 50.69
C ILE A 117 40.19 -38.76 50.82
N ASN A 118 40.52 -37.90 51.78
CA ASN A 118 41.89 -37.51 52.13
C ASN A 118 42.55 -38.50 53.11
N GLY A 119 41.77 -39.27 53.88
CA GLY A 119 42.34 -40.21 54.82
C GLY A 119 41.30 -40.97 55.63
N ILE A 120 41.67 -42.17 56.07
CA ILE A 120 40.86 -42.99 56.97
C ILE A 120 41.75 -43.41 58.14
N PHE A 121 41.30 -43.09 59.35
CA PHE A 121 42.02 -43.26 60.60
C PHE A 121 41.11 -43.89 61.65
N ILE A 122 41.70 -44.63 62.58
CA ILE A 122 41.03 -45.17 63.75
C ILE A 122 41.82 -44.74 64.98
N PHE A 123 41.14 -44.02 65.87
CA PHE A 123 41.67 -43.61 67.15
C PHE A 123 41.31 -44.64 68.21
N THR A 124 42.29 -45.41 68.66
CA THR A 124 42.08 -46.50 69.63
C THR A 124 42.17 -46.00 71.07
N PRO A 125 41.56 -46.69 72.05
CA PRO A 125 41.69 -46.36 73.48
C PRO A 125 43.13 -46.35 73.99
N SER A 126 44.02 -47.18 73.43
CA SER A 126 45.46 -47.22 73.74
C SER A 126 46.25 -46.02 73.23
N LYS A 127 45.59 -45.02 72.63
CA LYS A 127 46.18 -43.83 71.97
C LYS A 127 46.95 -44.12 70.69
N VAL A 128 46.97 -45.37 70.23
CA VAL A 128 47.50 -45.71 68.91
C VAL A 128 46.50 -45.25 67.85
N VAL A 129 47.01 -44.53 66.86
CA VAL A 129 46.26 -44.19 65.65
C VAL A 129 46.60 -45.20 64.56
N LEU A 130 45.57 -45.86 64.03
CA LEU A 130 45.71 -46.81 62.93
C LEU A 130 45.07 -46.25 61.67
N GLY A 131 45.66 -46.52 60.51
CA GLY A 131 45.20 -46.00 59.23
C GLY A 131 46.25 -45.14 58.57
N GLN A 132 45.85 -44.50 57.48
CA GLN A 132 46.74 -43.67 56.70
C GLN A 132 45.93 -42.62 55.95
N GLY A 133 46.51 -41.44 55.72
CA GLY A 133 45.95 -40.56 54.72
C GLY A 133 46.35 -40.96 53.29
N TYR A 134 45.51 -40.53 52.37
CA TYR A 134 45.58 -40.83 50.96
C TYR A 134 45.53 -39.50 50.18
N GLY A 135 46.21 -39.43 49.03
CA GLY A 135 46.30 -38.18 48.26
C GLY A 135 47.45 -37.26 48.71
N ASN A 136 47.15 -36.03 49.13
CA ASN A 136 48.11 -34.92 49.35
C ASN A 136 49.09 -35.09 50.53
N GLY A 137 49.26 -36.31 51.04
CA GLY A 137 50.13 -36.58 52.19
C GLY A 137 49.53 -36.11 53.52
N VAL A 138 48.19 -36.14 53.64
CA VAL A 138 47.50 -35.95 54.91
C VAL A 138 47.88 -37.10 55.83
N ASP A 139 48.20 -36.83 57.09
CA ASP A 139 48.41 -37.86 58.10
C ASP A 139 48.17 -37.29 59.49
N VAL A 140 47.87 -38.14 60.47
CA VAL A 140 47.68 -37.69 61.85
C VAL A 140 49.04 -37.45 62.49
N ARG A 141 49.17 -36.34 63.22
CA ARG A 141 50.39 -36.04 63.99
C ARG A 141 50.65 -37.13 65.02
N SER A 142 51.90 -37.58 65.13
CA SER A 142 52.30 -38.67 66.03
C SER A 142 52.11 -38.36 67.52
N ASP A 143 52.03 -37.08 67.89
CA ASP A 143 51.86 -36.59 69.27
C ASP A 143 50.40 -36.26 69.63
N TYR A 144 49.45 -36.51 68.72
CA TYR A 144 48.05 -36.12 68.90
C TYR A 144 47.25 -37.17 69.68
N ASP A 145 46.46 -36.70 70.64
CA ASP A 145 45.49 -37.46 71.43
C ASP A 145 44.13 -36.76 71.30
N PRO A 146 43.08 -37.42 70.76
CA PRO A 146 41.79 -36.78 70.55
C PRO A 146 40.94 -36.65 71.82
N ALA A 147 41.38 -37.20 72.96
CA ALA A 147 40.63 -37.14 74.21
C ALA A 147 40.39 -35.68 74.66
N GLY A 148 39.13 -35.31 74.90
CA GLY A 148 38.74 -33.94 75.26
C GLY A 148 38.55 -32.97 74.08
N GLU A 149 38.79 -33.40 72.84
CA GLU A 149 38.44 -32.62 71.64
C GLU A 149 36.93 -32.68 71.37
N ASP A 150 36.36 -31.54 70.96
CA ASP A 150 34.91 -31.39 70.78
C ASP A 150 34.31 -32.40 69.79
N TRP A 151 35.01 -32.68 68.68
CA TRP A 151 34.55 -33.65 67.68
C TRP A 151 34.58 -35.09 68.22
N TYR A 152 35.56 -35.43 69.07
CA TYR A 152 35.72 -36.77 69.60
C TYR A 152 34.68 -37.06 70.66
N GLU A 153 34.46 -36.14 71.61
CA GLU A 153 33.43 -36.25 72.64
C GLU A 153 32.02 -36.33 72.03
N LYS A 154 31.71 -35.48 71.04
CA LYS A 154 30.43 -35.56 70.31
C LYS A 154 30.24 -36.88 69.58
N THR A 155 31.32 -37.48 69.08
CA THR A 155 31.25 -38.80 68.46
C THR A 155 30.93 -39.88 69.50
N LEU A 156 31.56 -39.81 70.67
CA LEU A 156 31.29 -40.74 71.78
C LEU A 156 29.85 -40.65 72.29
N GLU A 157 29.27 -39.45 72.39
CA GLU A 157 27.88 -39.22 72.79
C GLU A 157 26.85 -39.86 71.85
N LEU A 158 27.23 -40.09 70.59
CA LEU A 158 26.35 -40.65 69.56
C LEU A 158 26.33 -42.19 69.54
N GLU A 159 27.12 -42.86 70.38
CA GLU A 159 27.12 -44.31 70.65
C GLU A 159 27.09 -45.23 69.40
N GLY A 160 27.59 -44.74 68.26
CA GLY A 160 27.62 -45.49 66.99
C GLY A 160 26.82 -44.88 65.83
N LYS A 161 26.21 -43.70 66.00
CA LYS A 161 25.76 -42.89 64.84
C LYS A 161 26.92 -42.07 64.27
N ILE A 162 26.74 -41.59 63.05
CA ILE A 162 27.73 -40.79 62.35
C ILE A 162 27.72 -39.37 62.93
N TYR A 163 28.91 -38.89 63.26
CA TYR A 163 29.15 -37.48 63.53
C TYR A 163 29.85 -36.86 62.31
N VAL A 164 29.23 -35.80 61.77
CA VAL A 164 29.84 -34.97 60.72
C VAL A 164 30.33 -33.67 61.32
N ASP A 165 31.64 -33.47 61.29
CA ASP A 165 32.29 -32.23 61.69
C ASP A 165 32.59 -31.42 60.43
N GLY A 166 32.16 -30.17 60.40
CA GLY A 166 32.12 -29.39 59.16
C GLY A 166 33.48 -28.90 58.67
N VAL A 167 33.42 -27.92 57.76
CA VAL A 167 34.57 -27.46 56.98
C VAL A 167 35.50 -26.62 57.85
N LYS A 168 36.66 -27.18 58.19
CA LYS A 168 37.75 -26.47 58.86
C LYS A 168 39.10 -27.11 58.56
N GLU A 169 40.16 -26.35 58.75
CA GLU A 169 41.52 -26.89 58.79
C GLU A 169 41.79 -27.45 60.18
N ARG A 170 42.40 -28.63 60.24
CA ARG A 170 42.61 -29.37 61.49
C ARG A 170 44.09 -29.43 61.82
N ASP A 171 44.48 -28.73 62.89
CA ASP A 171 45.89 -28.62 63.33
C ASP A 171 46.55 -29.97 63.70
N TYR A 172 45.74 -31.01 63.91
CA TYR A 172 46.17 -32.37 64.20
C TYR A 172 46.45 -33.23 62.95
N LEU A 173 46.06 -32.75 61.77
CA LEU A 173 46.36 -33.36 60.48
C LEU A 173 47.51 -32.61 59.80
N LEU A 174 48.56 -33.33 59.43
CA LEU A 174 49.66 -32.83 58.62
C LEU A 174 49.16 -32.54 57.20
N ASN A 175 49.59 -31.42 56.59
CA ASN A 175 49.20 -31.02 55.24
C ASN A 175 47.67 -30.98 55.01
N ASP A 176 46.89 -30.70 56.05
CA ASP A 176 45.45 -30.58 55.91
C ASP A 176 45.08 -29.36 55.06
N THR A 177 43.92 -29.47 54.44
CA THR A 177 43.24 -28.36 53.77
C THR A 177 41.84 -28.29 54.35
N PRO A 178 41.08 -27.19 54.17
CA PRO A 178 39.70 -27.13 54.65
C PRO A 178 38.92 -28.39 54.23
N SER A 179 38.62 -29.22 55.22
CA SER A 179 38.16 -30.60 55.04
C SER A 179 36.91 -30.83 55.88
N ILE A 180 36.19 -31.91 55.58
CA ILE A 180 35.02 -32.36 56.33
C ILE A 180 35.37 -33.72 56.89
N SER A 181 35.01 -34.00 58.14
CA SER A 181 35.26 -35.31 58.72
C SER A 181 34.00 -36.03 59.15
N PHE A 182 33.95 -37.31 58.81
CA PHE A 182 32.91 -38.25 59.25
C PHE A 182 33.52 -39.17 60.29
N SER A 183 32.86 -39.31 61.43
CA SER A 183 33.38 -40.12 62.52
C SER A 183 32.29 -40.95 63.19
N MET A 184 32.67 -42.12 63.71
CA MET A 184 31.73 -43.05 64.31
C MET A 184 32.46 -43.96 65.31
N CYS A 185 31.83 -44.24 66.44
CA CYS A 185 32.33 -45.23 67.40
C CYS A 185 32.25 -46.64 66.81
N VAL A 186 33.34 -47.39 66.96
CA VAL A 186 33.43 -48.80 66.59
C VAL A 186 33.36 -49.64 67.85
N TYR A 187 32.44 -50.58 67.88
CA TYR A 187 32.26 -51.52 68.97
C TYR A 187 32.46 -52.95 68.48
N ASP A 188 32.92 -53.83 69.37
CA ASP A 188 32.87 -55.25 69.10
C ASP A 188 31.40 -55.72 69.04
N VAL A 189 31.05 -56.45 67.99
CA VAL A 189 29.65 -56.88 67.75
C VAL A 189 29.17 -57.86 68.83
N TYR A 190 30.06 -58.61 69.46
CA TYR A 190 29.74 -59.64 70.45
C TYR A 190 29.87 -59.15 71.89
N SER A 191 31.00 -58.54 72.26
CA SER A 191 31.25 -58.08 73.62
C SER A 191 30.69 -56.69 73.89
N ARG A 192 30.41 -55.90 72.83
CA ARG A 192 30.05 -54.47 72.89
C ARG A 192 31.13 -53.59 73.52
N ASP A 193 32.37 -54.08 73.60
CA ASP A 193 33.48 -53.28 74.05
C ASP A 193 33.78 -52.19 73.01
N PHE A 194 34.10 -51.00 73.49
CA PHE A 194 34.52 -49.89 72.65
C PHE A 194 35.93 -50.15 72.11
N LEU A 195 36.07 -50.16 70.79
CA LEU A 195 37.32 -50.48 70.10
C LEU A 195 38.05 -49.25 69.56
N GLY A 196 37.35 -48.12 69.46
CA GLY A 196 37.91 -46.86 69.00
C GLY A 196 36.92 -46.02 68.19
N VAL A 197 37.39 -44.88 67.69
CA VAL A 197 36.63 -44.02 66.78
C VAL A 197 37.20 -44.14 65.38
N LEU A 198 36.38 -44.58 64.43
CA LEU A 198 36.68 -44.51 63.01
C LEU A 198 36.46 -43.08 62.53
N TYR A 199 37.40 -42.55 61.77
CA TYR A 199 37.45 -41.18 61.33
C TYR A 199 37.86 -41.13 59.86
N ILE A 200 37.04 -40.49 59.03
CA ILE A 200 37.26 -40.31 57.61
C ILE A 200 37.41 -38.81 57.36
N ASN A 201 38.56 -38.40 56.84
CA ASN A 201 38.80 -37.04 56.37
C ASN A 201 38.47 -36.94 54.88
N CYS A 202 37.65 -35.98 54.50
CA CYS A 202 37.23 -35.74 53.12
C CYS A 202 37.53 -34.30 52.71
N SER A 203 37.83 -34.08 51.43
CA SER A 203 37.82 -32.75 50.84
C SER A 203 36.40 -32.18 50.85
N GLN A 204 36.26 -30.85 50.95
CA GLN A 204 34.97 -30.16 50.80
C GLN A 204 34.28 -30.48 49.46
N GLU A 205 35.05 -30.86 48.44
CA GLU A 205 34.55 -31.28 47.12
C GLU A 205 33.72 -32.58 47.15
N ILE A 206 33.69 -33.30 48.28
CA ILE A 206 32.82 -34.48 48.43
C ILE A 206 31.33 -34.13 48.26
N PHE A 207 30.94 -32.90 48.60
CA PHE A 207 29.60 -32.37 48.40
C PHE A 207 29.49 -31.49 47.14
N SER A 208 30.46 -31.57 46.23
CA SER A 208 30.42 -30.81 44.99
C SER A 208 29.20 -31.19 44.17
N LEU A 209 28.35 -30.19 43.91
CA LEU A 209 27.14 -30.32 43.10
C LEU A 209 27.35 -29.82 41.67
N ASP A 210 28.61 -29.59 41.25
CA ASP A 210 28.92 -29.02 39.93
C ASP A 210 28.46 -29.90 38.77
N THR A 211 28.40 -31.22 38.96
CA THR A 211 27.89 -32.17 37.95
C THR A 211 26.38 -32.08 37.75
N VAL A 212 25.65 -31.68 38.80
CA VAL A 212 24.20 -31.46 38.78
C VAL A 212 23.86 -30.01 38.43
N ASN A 213 24.77 -29.09 38.73
CA ASN A 213 24.60 -27.68 38.51
C ASN A 213 24.80 -27.30 37.05
N VAL A 214 23.78 -27.55 36.21
CA VAL A 214 23.82 -27.25 34.77
C VAL A 214 23.95 -25.75 34.48
N LEU A 215 23.66 -24.88 35.47
CA LEU A 215 23.59 -23.42 35.29
C LEU A 215 24.32 -22.66 36.41
N PRO A 216 25.62 -22.89 36.64
CA PRO A 216 26.35 -22.37 37.81
C PRO A 216 26.35 -20.85 37.92
N GLU A 217 26.08 -20.14 36.82
CA GLU A 217 25.93 -18.68 36.80
C GLU A 217 24.53 -18.19 37.24
N ALA A 218 23.59 -19.07 37.59
CA ALA A 218 22.23 -18.69 37.99
C ALA A 218 21.72 -19.49 39.21
N THR A 219 22.57 -20.33 39.81
CA THR A 219 22.22 -21.24 40.90
C THR A 219 23.29 -21.24 41.98
N GLU A 220 22.83 -21.10 43.21
CA GLU A 220 23.65 -21.28 44.40
C GLU A 220 23.10 -22.43 45.23
N PHE A 221 23.95 -23.40 45.54
CA PHE A 221 23.66 -24.47 46.47
C PHE A 221 24.39 -24.24 47.78
N VAL A 222 23.67 -24.42 48.87
CA VAL A 222 24.24 -24.35 50.22
C VAL A 222 23.75 -25.55 51.02
N ILE A 223 24.69 -26.35 51.49
CA ILE A 223 24.43 -27.45 52.42
C ILE A 223 24.82 -26.98 53.81
N LYS A 224 23.86 -26.99 54.73
CA LYS A 224 24.05 -26.55 56.11
C LYS A 224 23.63 -27.63 57.07
N ARG A 225 24.36 -27.78 58.17
CA ARG A 225 23.93 -28.52 59.35
C ARG A 225 23.78 -27.53 60.49
N GLU A 226 22.56 -27.33 60.97
CA GLU A 226 22.25 -26.27 61.95
C GLU A 226 22.74 -24.87 61.48
N ASN A 227 23.84 -24.36 62.05
CA ASN A 227 24.46 -23.08 61.69
C ASN A 227 25.78 -23.23 60.91
N GLU A 228 26.26 -24.45 60.68
CA GLU A 228 27.52 -24.74 60.01
C GLU A 228 27.32 -25.00 58.52
N ILE A 229 28.15 -24.40 57.67
CA ILE A 229 28.11 -24.60 56.22
C ILE A 229 29.04 -25.75 55.87
N LEU A 230 28.47 -26.87 55.39
CA LEU A 230 29.23 -28.04 54.94
C LEU A 230 29.70 -27.86 53.50
N TYR A 231 28.89 -27.23 52.67
CA TYR A 231 29.23 -26.94 51.28
C TYR A 231 28.53 -25.69 50.81
N LYS A 232 29.24 -24.92 49.99
CA LYS A 232 28.70 -23.78 49.29
C LYS A 232 29.28 -23.78 47.89
N SER A 233 28.43 -23.88 46.87
CA SER A 233 28.87 -23.71 45.49
C SER A 233 29.38 -22.30 45.26
N ASN A 234 30.12 -22.06 44.18
CA ASN A 234 30.60 -20.72 43.85
C ASN A 234 29.45 -19.71 43.95
N PRO A 235 29.62 -18.62 44.72
CA PRO A 235 28.55 -17.69 44.98
C PRO A 235 28.19 -16.99 43.68
N PHE A 236 26.93 -17.13 43.29
CA PHE A 236 26.33 -16.18 42.35
C PHE A 236 26.36 -14.79 43.02
N ASP A 237 26.79 -13.77 42.28
CA ASP A 237 26.98 -12.42 42.80
C ASP A 237 25.62 -11.73 43.02
N TRP A 238 24.99 -12.04 44.16
CA TRP A 238 23.74 -11.43 44.57
C TRP A 238 23.87 -9.93 44.86
N GLU A 239 25.08 -9.42 45.14
CA GLU A 239 25.31 -8.01 45.46
C GLU A 239 25.21 -7.10 44.22
N ASN A 240 25.65 -7.59 43.05
CA ASN A 240 25.46 -6.89 41.78
C ASN A 240 24.06 -7.03 41.16
N SER A 241 23.20 -7.90 41.72
CA SER A 241 21.78 -7.95 41.36
C SER A 241 21.01 -6.81 42.06
N SER A 242 20.52 -5.84 41.29
CA SER A 242 19.93 -4.58 41.78
C SER A 242 18.99 -4.75 42.98
N GLU A 243 19.27 -4.03 44.08
CA GLU A 243 18.56 -4.11 45.38
C GLU A 243 17.05 -3.89 45.33
N THR A 244 16.52 -3.28 44.28
CA THR A 244 15.10 -2.89 44.19
C THR A 244 14.13 -4.02 43.82
N ASN A 245 14.56 -5.27 43.64
CA ASN A 245 13.63 -6.38 43.26
C ASN A 245 14.04 -7.78 43.74
N LYS A 246 14.78 -7.89 44.87
CA LYS A 246 15.44 -9.12 45.32
C LYS A 246 14.53 -10.29 45.72
N GLU A 247 13.25 -10.08 46.05
CA GLU A 247 12.34 -11.18 46.43
C GLU A 247 11.47 -11.71 45.28
N SER A 248 11.18 -10.91 44.25
CA SER A 248 10.27 -11.32 43.17
C SER A 248 10.93 -12.17 42.07
N HIS A 249 12.25 -12.30 42.11
CA HIS A 249 13.07 -12.98 41.10
C HIS A 249 13.91 -14.13 41.65
N LYS A 250 13.73 -14.49 42.93
CA LYS A 250 14.40 -15.65 43.52
C LYS A 250 13.42 -16.81 43.62
N ILE A 251 13.87 -17.98 43.21
CA ILE A 251 13.18 -19.25 43.52
C ILE A 251 14.08 -19.97 44.51
N GLU A 252 13.58 -20.21 45.69
CA GLU A 252 14.31 -20.87 46.77
C GLU A 252 13.62 -22.20 47.10
N TYR A 253 14.41 -23.26 47.07
CA TYR A 253 14.01 -24.57 47.57
C TYR A 253 14.85 -24.89 48.79
N ASN A 254 14.20 -25.42 49.82
CA ASN A 254 14.85 -25.89 51.03
C ASN A 254 14.33 -27.29 51.34
N GLN A 255 15.24 -28.24 51.52
CA GLN A 255 14.91 -29.62 51.83
C GLN A 255 15.87 -30.18 52.87
N GLU A 256 15.31 -30.86 53.87
CA GLU A 256 16.08 -31.62 54.85
C GLU A 256 16.56 -32.93 54.22
N ILE A 257 17.83 -33.25 54.43
CA ILE A 257 18.56 -34.39 53.85
C ILE A 257 19.09 -35.26 54.99
N ALA A 258 19.11 -36.57 54.81
CA ALA A 258 19.66 -37.56 55.74
C ALA A 258 19.09 -37.60 57.19
N GLY A 259 18.09 -36.78 57.54
CA GLY A 259 17.38 -36.85 58.84
C GLY A 259 18.20 -36.43 60.07
N GLU A 260 19.37 -35.82 59.89
CA GLU A 260 20.29 -35.38 60.95
C GLU A 260 20.46 -33.85 61.03
N GLY A 261 19.40 -33.09 60.68
CA GLY A 261 19.43 -31.63 60.71
C GLY A 261 20.28 -30.99 59.60
N VAL A 262 20.63 -31.76 58.56
CA VAL A 262 21.29 -31.28 57.34
C VAL A 262 20.21 -30.76 56.38
N THR A 263 20.40 -29.55 55.88
CA THR A 263 19.49 -28.87 54.96
C THR A 263 20.25 -28.48 53.70
N LEU A 264 19.68 -28.81 52.54
CA LEU A 264 20.11 -28.30 51.25
C LEU A 264 19.19 -27.16 50.84
N THR A 265 19.79 -26.00 50.62
CA THR A 265 19.13 -24.83 50.06
C THR A 265 19.63 -24.61 48.65
N ALA A 266 18.73 -24.54 47.69
CA ALA A 266 19.01 -24.18 46.31
C ALA A 266 18.32 -22.86 45.97
N VAL A 267 19.11 -21.85 45.60
CA VAL A 267 18.60 -20.52 45.22
C VAL A 267 18.85 -20.32 43.73
N PHE A 268 17.78 -20.06 42.98
CA PHE A 268 17.81 -19.85 41.54
C PHE A 268 17.51 -18.38 41.21
N ASP A 269 18.32 -17.77 40.34
CA ASP A 269 18.01 -16.48 39.74
C ASP A 269 17.03 -16.65 38.57
N LYS A 270 15.78 -16.25 38.79
CA LYS A 270 14.74 -16.27 37.76
C LYS A 270 15.11 -15.39 36.57
N ALA A 271 15.85 -14.30 36.77
CA ALA A 271 16.23 -13.40 35.69
C ALA A 271 17.28 -14.02 34.77
N GLY A 272 18.30 -14.67 35.34
CA GLY A 272 19.28 -15.48 34.63
C GLY A 272 18.63 -16.64 33.88
N LEU A 273 17.75 -17.40 34.53
CA LEU A 273 16.97 -18.47 33.88
C LEU A 273 16.06 -17.95 32.76
N ALA A 274 15.55 -16.72 32.88
CA ALA A 274 14.74 -16.08 31.86
C ALA A 274 15.56 -15.43 30.72
N ALA A 275 16.90 -15.36 30.83
CA ALA A 275 17.73 -14.65 29.86
C ALA A 275 17.67 -15.28 28.47
N ASP A 276 17.73 -16.61 28.37
CA ASP A 276 17.58 -17.35 27.11
C ASP A 276 16.19 -17.13 26.48
N PHE A 277 15.18 -16.90 27.31
CA PHE A 277 13.83 -16.57 26.87
C PHE A 277 13.70 -15.13 26.32
N ARG A 278 14.57 -14.20 26.73
CA ARG A 278 14.55 -12.81 26.20
C ARG A 278 14.90 -12.75 24.72
N VAL A 279 15.83 -13.59 24.25
CA VAL A 279 16.20 -13.64 22.83
C VAL A 279 14.98 -14.06 21.99
N THR A 280 14.29 -15.11 22.40
CA THR A 280 13.07 -15.58 21.73
C THR A 280 11.97 -14.52 21.73
N LEU A 281 11.78 -13.81 22.85
CA LEU A 281 10.84 -12.68 22.92
C LEU A 281 11.20 -11.56 21.93
N SER A 282 12.49 -11.21 21.84
CA SER A 282 12.97 -10.18 20.91
C SER A 282 12.74 -10.59 19.44
N LEU A 283 12.94 -11.86 19.11
CA LEU A 283 12.64 -12.42 17.78
C LEU A 283 11.14 -12.39 17.48
N MET A 284 10.27 -12.69 18.45
CA MET A 284 8.81 -12.59 18.29
C MET A 284 8.37 -11.14 18.04
N LEU A 285 8.92 -10.17 18.79
CA LEU A 285 8.64 -8.74 18.59
C LEU A 285 9.16 -8.25 17.23
N PHE A 286 10.36 -8.67 16.83
CA PHE A 286 10.90 -8.37 15.51
C PHE A 286 10.01 -8.93 14.39
N ALA A 287 9.58 -10.20 14.51
CA ALA A 287 8.66 -10.82 13.56
C ALA A 287 7.32 -10.08 13.48
N LEU A 288 6.76 -9.63 14.61
CA LEU A 288 5.54 -8.82 14.64
C LEU A 288 5.71 -7.52 13.83
N VAL A 289 6.80 -6.79 14.03
CA VAL A 289 7.07 -5.54 13.28
C VAL A 289 7.21 -5.81 11.78
N VAL A 290 7.94 -6.86 11.42
CA VAL A 290 8.12 -7.26 10.00
C VAL A 290 6.79 -7.61 9.35
N PHE A 291 5.96 -8.44 10.00
CA PHE A 291 4.64 -8.79 9.47
C PHE A 291 3.68 -7.59 9.41
N LEU A 292 3.74 -6.69 10.38
CA LEU A 292 2.95 -5.47 10.38
C LEU A 292 3.30 -4.57 9.18
N ILE A 293 4.59 -4.37 8.91
CA ILE A 293 5.06 -3.63 7.73
C ILE A 293 4.61 -4.33 6.44
N LEU A 294 4.82 -5.65 6.34
CA LEU A 294 4.44 -6.44 5.17
C LEU A 294 2.93 -6.33 4.87
N PHE A 295 2.08 -6.46 5.89
CA PHE A 295 0.63 -6.36 5.72
C PHE A 295 0.16 -4.95 5.37
N ILE A 296 0.79 -3.90 5.91
CA ILE A 296 0.48 -2.52 5.53
C ILE A 296 0.85 -2.28 4.05
N VAL A 297 2.02 -2.74 3.62
CA VAL A 297 2.47 -2.64 2.23
C VAL A 297 1.52 -3.41 1.30
N LEU A 298 1.17 -4.65 1.66
CA LEU A 298 0.22 -5.46 0.90
C LEU A 298 -1.17 -4.81 0.81
N ALA A 299 -1.69 -4.28 1.92
CA ALA A 299 -2.96 -3.57 1.97
C ALA A 299 -2.94 -2.32 1.06
N TYR A 300 -1.81 -1.59 1.02
CA TYR A 300 -1.63 -0.45 0.12
C TYR A 300 -1.67 -0.87 -1.35
N PHE A 301 -0.92 -1.91 -1.73
CA PHE A 301 -0.91 -2.42 -3.10
C PHE A 301 -2.29 -2.94 -3.53
N LEU A 302 -2.97 -3.71 -2.68
CA LEU A 302 -4.29 -4.25 -2.97
C LEU A 302 -5.35 -3.15 -3.10
N ALA A 303 -5.33 -2.16 -2.20
CA ALA A 303 -6.22 -1.01 -2.27
C ALA A 303 -6.03 -0.24 -3.59
N ARG A 304 -4.77 -0.05 -4.01
CA ARG A 304 -4.43 0.62 -5.26
C ARG A 304 -4.87 -0.20 -6.48
N TYR A 305 -4.56 -1.49 -6.49
CA TYR A 305 -4.92 -2.42 -7.58
C TYR A 305 -6.42 -2.44 -7.87
N LEU A 306 -7.26 -2.39 -6.83
CA LEU A 306 -8.72 -2.38 -6.97
C LEU A 306 -9.28 -0.99 -7.27
N THR A 307 -8.76 0.06 -6.62
CA THR A 307 -9.41 1.38 -6.67
C THR A 307 -8.97 2.23 -7.86
N GLU A 308 -7.70 2.15 -8.26
CA GLU A 308 -7.16 3.00 -9.35
C GLU A 308 -7.91 2.80 -10.67
N PRO A 309 -8.16 1.56 -11.15
CA PRO A 309 -8.91 1.33 -12.39
C PRO A 309 -10.36 1.86 -12.34
N ILE A 310 -11.03 1.73 -11.19
CA ILE A 310 -12.40 2.20 -10.99
C ILE A 310 -12.44 3.73 -11.02
N THR A 311 -11.50 4.38 -10.33
CA THR A 311 -11.43 5.85 -10.33
C THR A 311 -11.06 6.42 -11.69
N ALA A 312 -10.19 5.75 -12.44
CA ALA A 312 -9.86 6.11 -13.82
C ALA A 312 -11.10 6.01 -14.72
N LEU A 313 -11.84 4.90 -14.65
CA LEU A 313 -13.07 4.71 -15.41
C LEU A 313 -14.12 5.77 -15.06
N SER A 314 -14.31 6.05 -13.77
CA SER A 314 -15.23 7.09 -13.30
C SER A 314 -14.85 8.48 -13.83
N HIS A 315 -13.56 8.80 -13.93
CA HIS A 315 -13.11 10.07 -14.52
C HIS A 315 -13.38 10.14 -16.02
N ILE A 316 -13.18 9.03 -16.74
CA ILE A 316 -13.51 8.93 -18.17
C ILE A 316 -15.02 9.12 -18.36
N MET A 317 -15.85 8.48 -17.53
CA MET A 317 -17.30 8.62 -17.55
C MET A 317 -17.79 10.04 -17.23
N ALA A 318 -17.10 10.77 -16.34
CA ALA A 318 -17.51 12.12 -15.92
C ALA A 318 -17.19 13.22 -16.94
N HIS A 319 -16.24 12.98 -17.86
CA HIS A 319 -15.85 13.94 -18.89
C HIS A 319 -15.85 13.26 -20.27
N PRO A 320 -17.03 12.91 -20.82
CA PRO A 320 -17.13 12.44 -22.19
C PRO A 320 -16.73 13.60 -23.12
N ARG A 321 -15.43 13.70 -23.43
CA ARG A 321 -14.89 14.72 -24.33
C ARG A 321 -15.53 14.59 -25.71
N GLU A 322 -15.68 15.73 -26.37
CA GLU A 322 -16.19 15.88 -27.74
C GLU A 322 -15.70 14.79 -28.70
N LYS A 323 -16.66 14.22 -29.43
CA LYS A 323 -16.57 13.41 -30.66
C LYS A 323 -15.36 12.47 -30.80
N ASN A 324 -15.65 11.17 -30.85
CA ASN A 324 -14.86 10.14 -31.52
C ASN A 324 -13.45 9.87 -30.95
N ARG A 325 -13.29 9.74 -29.63
CA ARG A 325 -12.13 9.02 -29.08
C ARG A 325 -12.56 7.70 -28.45
N ALA A 326 -12.00 6.60 -28.97
CA ALA A 326 -12.06 5.30 -28.31
C ALA A 326 -11.46 5.41 -26.90
N VAL A 327 -11.98 4.63 -25.96
CA VAL A 327 -11.46 4.59 -24.59
C VAL A 327 -10.12 3.86 -24.60
N GLU A 328 -9.03 4.59 -24.84
CA GLU A 328 -7.69 4.07 -24.70
C GLU A 328 -7.33 4.02 -23.21
N SER A 329 -7.43 2.84 -22.61
CA SER A 329 -7.09 2.61 -21.21
C SER A 329 -6.25 1.34 -21.06
N PRO A 330 -5.16 1.37 -20.25
CA PRO A 330 -4.35 0.19 -19.97
C PRO A 330 -5.14 -0.91 -19.23
N TYR A 331 -6.32 -0.60 -18.69
CA TYR A 331 -7.16 -1.53 -17.94
C TYR A 331 -8.13 -2.35 -18.82
N MET A 332 -8.18 -2.09 -20.14
CA MET A 332 -9.11 -2.75 -21.07
C MET A 332 -8.78 -4.23 -21.31
N ASN A 333 -7.49 -4.59 -21.26
CA ASN A 333 -7.00 -5.95 -21.45
C ASN A 333 -7.06 -6.83 -20.20
N ARG A 334 -7.67 -6.34 -19.11
CA ARG A 334 -7.84 -7.14 -17.90
C ARG A 334 -8.89 -8.23 -18.12
N THR A 335 -8.68 -9.39 -17.51
CA THR A 335 -9.57 -10.56 -17.61
C THR A 335 -10.54 -10.68 -16.43
N ASP A 336 -10.59 -9.68 -15.56
CA ASP A 336 -11.45 -9.63 -14.37
C ASP A 336 -12.71 -8.77 -14.60
N GLU A 337 -13.53 -8.61 -13.55
CA GLU A 337 -14.74 -7.80 -13.57
C GLU A 337 -14.43 -6.33 -13.94
N ILE A 338 -13.24 -5.84 -13.61
CA ILE A 338 -12.79 -4.49 -14.02
C ILE A 338 -12.65 -4.41 -15.53
N GLY A 339 -11.98 -5.36 -16.17
CA GLY A 339 -11.89 -5.42 -17.63
C GLY A 339 -13.27 -5.49 -18.29
N THR A 340 -14.18 -6.26 -17.70
CA THR A 340 -15.58 -6.34 -18.15
C THR A 340 -16.28 -4.98 -18.11
N LEU A 341 -16.10 -4.18 -17.04
CA LEU A 341 -16.66 -2.83 -16.94
C LEU A 341 -16.12 -1.89 -18.04
N TYR A 342 -14.83 -1.94 -18.35
CA TYR A 342 -14.23 -1.15 -19.42
C TYR A 342 -14.82 -1.51 -20.79
N ASN A 343 -14.93 -2.81 -21.09
CA ASN A 343 -15.47 -3.29 -22.36
C ASN A 343 -16.95 -2.92 -22.53
N GLN A 344 -17.76 -3.05 -21.46
CA GLN A 344 -19.17 -2.66 -21.50
C GLN A 344 -19.35 -1.15 -21.71
N TYR A 345 -18.51 -0.32 -21.09
CA TYR A 345 -18.54 1.12 -21.30
C TYR A 345 -18.14 1.50 -22.73
N GLN A 346 -17.14 0.82 -23.31
CA GLN A 346 -16.76 1.00 -24.71
C GLN A 346 -17.92 0.65 -25.66
N THR A 347 -18.58 -0.50 -25.46
CA THR A 347 -19.77 -0.88 -26.25
C THR A 347 -20.84 0.22 -26.16
N MET A 348 -21.16 0.71 -24.96
CA MET A 348 -22.14 1.78 -24.78
C MET A 348 -21.78 3.06 -25.54
N LEU A 349 -20.49 3.44 -25.58
CA LEU A 349 -20.03 4.59 -26.35
C LEU A 349 -20.18 4.39 -27.86
N GLU A 350 -19.88 3.20 -28.37
CA GLU A 350 -20.07 2.85 -29.78
C GLU A 350 -21.54 2.90 -30.18
N GLU A 351 -22.43 2.38 -29.33
CA GLU A 351 -23.87 2.47 -29.56
C GLU A 351 -24.37 3.91 -29.54
N ASN A 352 -23.92 4.73 -28.58
CA ASN A 352 -24.28 6.14 -28.51
C ASN A 352 -23.83 6.91 -29.77
N ASN A 353 -22.60 6.68 -30.24
CA ASN A 353 -22.11 7.28 -31.48
C ASN A 353 -22.94 6.86 -32.71
N ARG A 354 -23.35 5.59 -32.77
CA ARG A 354 -24.24 5.06 -33.81
C ARG A 354 -25.62 5.72 -33.76
N TYR A 355 -26.20 5.90 -32.57
CA TYR A 355 -27.47 6.60 -32.39
C TYR A 355 -27.39 8.07 -32.83
N ILE A 356 -26.35 8.79 -32.38
CA ILE A 356 -26.13 10.19 -32.77
C ILE A 356 -26.02 10.32 -34.30
N LYS A 357 -25.22 9.46 -34.94
CA LYS A 357 -25.06 9.48 -36.41
C LYS A 357 -26.41 9.27 -37.13
N SER A 358 -27.19 8.28 -36.69
CA SER A 358 -28.50 8.00 -37.27
C SER A 358 -29.48 9.17 -37.09
N GLU A 359 -29.46 9.84 -35.95
CA GLU A 359 -30.30 11.03 -35.70
C GLU A 359 -29.97 12.17 -36.67
N TYR A 360 -28.67 12.45 -36.88
CA TYR A 360 -28.23 13.46 -37.86
C TYR A 360 -28.69 13.13 -39.28
N GLU A 361 -28.52 11.87 -39.72
CA GLU A 361 -28.97 11.42 -41.04
C GLU A 361 -30.49 11.60 -41.22
N ASN A 362 -31.29 11.19 -40.23
CA ASN A 362 -32.73 11.38 -40.26
C ASN A 362 -33.14 12.86 -40.33
N LYS A 363 -32.43 13.74 -39.60
CA LYS A 363 -32.71 15.18 -39.62
C LYS A 363 -32.39 15.81 -40.99
N MET A 364 -31.30 15.39 -41.64
CA MET A 364 -30.97 15.84 -42.99
C MET A 364 -32.03 15.41 -44.01
N ILE A 365 -32.48 14.15 -43.94
CA ILE A 365 -33.55 13.63 -44.81
C ILE A 365 -34.86 14.41 -44.62
N LEU A 366 -35.22 14.70 -43.36
CA LEU A 366 -36.43 15.46 -43.05
C LEU A 366 -36.37 16.87 -43.64
N MET A 367 -35.23 17.55 -43.49
CA MET A 367 -35.03 18.91 -44.01
C MET A 367 -35.10 18.96 -45.54
N ASP A 368 -34.47 18.00 -46.24
CA ASP A 368 -34.57 17.87 -47.70
C ASP A 368 -36.02 17.63 -48.16
N THR A 369 -36.75 16.78 -47.43
CA THR A 369 -38.16 16.48 -47.73
C THR A 369 -39.04 17.73 -47.56
N GLN A 370 -38.83 18.51 -46.51
CA GLN A 370 -39.54 19.76 -46.27
C GLN A 370 -39.26 20.81 -47.35
N MET A 371 -37.99 20.96 -47.77
CA MET A 371 -37.62 21.87 -48.86
C MET A 371 -38.31 21.51 -50.17
N LYS A 372 -38.31 20.22 -50.54
CA LYS A 372 -39.01 19.72 -51.73
C LYS A 372 -40.53 19.93 -51.66
N ALA A 373 -41.13 19.75 -50.48
CA ALA A 373 -42.56 19.99 -50.29
C ALA A 373 -42.92 21.47 -50.47
N LEU A 374 -42.10 22.38 -49.95
CA LEU A 374 -42.27 23.83 -50.13
C LEU A 374 -42.10 24.26 -51.60
N GLU A 375 -41.09 23.73 -52.30
CA GLU A 375 -40.89 24.00 -53.74
C GLU A 375 -42.09 23.56 -54.59
N SER A 376 -42.77 22.48 -54.21
CA SER A 376 -43.94 21.93 -54.91
C SER A 376 -45.21 22.79 -54.77
N GLN A 377 -45.30 23.66 -53.75
CA GLN A 377 -46.50 24.47 -53.49
C GLN A 377 -46.73 25.60 -54.52
N ILE A 378 -45.73 25.95 -55.35
CA ILE A 378 -45.89 26.91 -56.45
C ILE A 378 -46.01 26.13 -57.77
N ASN A 379 -47.21 26.12 -58.39
CA ASN A 379 -47.40 25.49 -59.70
C ASN A 379 -46.79 26.36 -60.81
N ALA A 380 -45.46 26.27 -60.96
CA ALA A 380 -44.68 27.04 -61.93
C ALA A 380 -45.15 26.84 -63.38
N HIS A 381 -45.72 25.67 -63.68
CA HIS A 381 -46.26 25.37 -65.00
C HIS A 381 -47.54 26.14 -65.28
N PHE A 382 -48.46 26.22 -64.31
CA PHE A 382 -49.66 27.04 -64.45
C PHE A 382 -49.31 28.52 -64.66
N LEU A 383 -48.42 29.08 -63.83
CA LEU A 383 -48.02 30.50 -63.94
C LEU A 383 -47.37 30.82 -65.28
N TYR A 384 -46.45 29.97 -65.78
CA TYR A 384 -45.84 30.16 -67.09
C TYR A 384 -46.89 30.16 -68.21
N ASN A 385 -47.77 29.15 -68.22
CA ASN A 385 -48.80 29.04 -69.24
C ASN A 385 -49.78 30.23 -69.20
N THR A 386 -50.10 30.75 -68.00
CA THR A 386 -50.95 31.93 -67.86
C THR A 386 -50.28 33.18 -68.42
N LEU A 387 -48.98 33.38 -68.16
CA LEU A 387 -48.24 34.55 -68.66
C LEU A 387 -48.01 34.49 -70.17
N GLU A 388 -47.75 33.31 -70.72
CA GLU A 388 -47.67 33.08 -72.17
C GLU A 388 -49.00 33.40 -72.86
N ALA A 389 -50.13 32.99 -72.27
CA ALA A 389 -51.46 33.34 -72.77
C ALA A 389 -51.74 34.86 -72.71
N ILE A 390 -51.31 35.54 -71.64
CA ILE A 390 -51.42 37.01 -71.53
C ILE A 390 -50.57 37.69 -72.61
N ASN A 391 -49.34 37.21 -72.85
CA ASN A 391 -48.49 37.74 -73.92
C ASN A 391 -49.17 37.62 -75.29
N SER A 392 -49.69 36.43 -75.63
CA SER A 392 -50.38 36.23 -76.91
C SER A 392 -51.62 37.12 -77.07
N LEU A 393 -52.37 37.37 -76.00
CA LEU A 393 -53.52 38.29 -76.05
C LEU A 393 -53.07 39.76 -76.23
N ALA A 394 -51.99 40.15 -75.55
CA ALA A 394 -51.41 41.49 -75.68
C ALA A 394 -50.87 41.78 -77.09
N GLU A 395 -50.23 40.80 -77.73
CA GLU A 395 -49.78 40.90 -79.12
C GLU A 395 -50.97 41.07 -80.10
N ILE A 396 -52.10 40.39 -79.85
CA ILE A 396 -53.32 40.54 -80.67
C ILE A 396 -53.94 41.94 -80.52
N GLU A 397 -53.95 42.49 -79.32
CA GLU A 397 -54.52 43.81 -79.01
C GLU A 397 -53.52 44.96 -79.29
N GLU A 398 -52.38 44.68 -79.92
CA GLU A 398 -51.29 45.64 -80.19
C GLU A 398 -50.80 46.39 -78.93
N ALA A 399 -50.92 45.76 -77.77
CA ALA A 399 -50.53 46.31 -76.47
C ALA A 399 -49.10 45.90 -76.11
N GLU A 400 -48.12 46.55 -76.76
CA GLU A 400 -46.69 46.24 -76.67
C GLU A 400 -46.16 46.20 -75.22
N ASP A 401 -46.55 47.18 -74.39
CA ASP A 401 -46.15 47.24 -72.97
C ASP A 401 -46.62 46.01 -72.17
N ILE A 402 -47.83 45.52 -72.43
CA ILE A 402 -48.38 44.34 -71.74
C ILE A 402 -47.64 43.07 -72.18
N SER A 403 -47.30 42.96 -73.47
CA SER A 403 -46.52 41.86 -74.02
C SER A 403 -45.12 41.79 -73.39
N VAL A 404 -44.40 42.92 -73.36
CA VAL A 404 -43.07 43.02 -72.75
C VAL A 404 -43.12 42.65 -71.26
N MET A 405 -44.10 43.18 -70.50
CA MET A 405 -44.25 42.85 -69.08
C MET A 405 -44.58 41.37 -68.84
N ALA A 406 -45.47 40.77 -69.64
CA ALA A 406 -45.85 39.37 -69.50
C ALA A 406 -44.69 38.41 -69.80
N LEU A 407 -43.93 38.67 -70.88
CA LEU A 407 -42.73 37.91 -71.23
C LEU A 407 -41.63 38.06 -70.18
N ALA A 408 -41.32 39.30 -69.78
CA ALA A 408 -40.32 39.56 -68.76
C ALA A 408 -40.66 38.86 -67.43
N LEU A 409 -41.94 38.88 -67.03
CA LEU A 409 -42.40 38.21 -65.82
C LEU A 409 -42.34 36.68 -65.95
N GLY A 410 -42.72 36.12 -67.11
CA GLY A 410 -42.63 34.69 -67.39
C GLY A 410 -41.19 34.18 -67.32
N ASP A 411 -40.26 34.94 -67.90
CA ASP A 411 -38.83 34.66 -67.85
C ASP A 411 -38.25 34.80 -66.44
N MET A 412 -38.72 35.78 -65.67
CA MET A 412 -38.34 35.92 -64.25
C MET A 412 -38.77 34.70 -63.41
N PHE A 413 -40.01 34.22 -63.57
CA PHE A 413 -40.46 33.01 -62.87
C PHE A 413 -39.72 31.75 -63.32
N ARG A 414 -39.45 31.62 -64.63
CA ARG A 414 -38.66 30.51 -65.17
C ARG A 414 -37.25 30.50 -64.55
N TYR A 415 -36.63 31.68 -64.43
CA TYR A 415 -35.32 31.81 -63.80
C TYR A 415 -35.34 31.37 -62.33
N SER A 416 -36.29 31.85 -61.54
CA SER A 416 -36.37 31.59 -60.11
C SER A 416 -36.73 30.14 -59.76
N ILE A 417 -37.62 29.50 -60.54
CA ILE A 417 -38.19 28.18 -60.19
C ILE A 417 -37.59 27.01 -61.01
N LYS A 418 -37.37 27.18 -62.32
CA LYS A 418 -36.89 26.08 -63.20
C LYS A 418 -35.37 25.92 -63.21
N THR A 419 -34.60 26.93 -62.81
CA THR A 419 -33.14 26.86 -62.82
C THR A 419 -32.63 26.04 -61.62
N LYS A 420 -32.22 24.79 -61.90
CA LYS A 420 -31.60 23.89 -60.92
C LYS A 420 -30.18 24.34 -60.57
N GLY A 421 -29.83 24.26 -59.29
CA GLY A 421 -28.50 24.59 -58.77
C GLY A 421 -28.41 25.97 -58.12
N ALA A 422 -27.39 26.15 -57.27
CA ALA A 422 -27.12 27.40 -56.57
C ALA A 422 -26.37 28.43 -57.43
N LEU A 423 -25.61 27.97 -58.43
CA LEU A 423 -24.78 28.79 -59.32
C LEU A 423 -25.37 28.89 -60.74
N VAL A 424 -25.36 30.10 -61.30
CA VAL A 424 -25.76 30.42 -62.69
C VAL A 424 -24.65 31.18 -63.39
N THR A 425 -24.71 31.30 -64.71
CA THR A 425 -23.83 32.24 -65.43
C THR A 425 -24.25 33.68 -65.13
N LEU A 426 -23.29 34.59 -65.06
CA LEU A 426 -23.55 36.01 -64.88
C LEU A 426 -24.52 36.54 -65.95
N GLU A 427 -24.39 36.08 -67.19
CA GLU A 427 -25.33 36.37 -68.28
C GLU A 427 -26.80 36.14 -67.89
N LYS A 428 -27.11 35.01 -67.24
CA LYS A 428 -28.47 34.68 -66.82
C LYS A 428 -28.96 35.57 -65.69
N GLU A 429 -28.09 35.89 -64.73
CA GLU A 429 -28.42 36.84 -63.67
C GLU A 429 -28.66 38.25 -64.23
N LEU A 430 -27.83 38.71 -65.19
CA LEU A 430 -28.01 40.00 -65.85
C LEU A 430 -29.29 40.05 -66.69
N ALA A 431 -29.62 38.97 -67.42
CA ALA A 431 -30.88 38.87 -68.13
C ALA A 431 -32.07 38.95 -67.16
N HIS A 432 -31.96 38.34 -65.98
CA HIS A 432 -32.97 38.44 -64.94
C HIS A 432 -33.12 39.88 -64.40
N VAL A 433 -32.02 40.59 -64.18
CA VAL A 433 -32.03 42.02 -63.82
C VAL A 433 -32.66 42.87 -64.92
N LYS A 434 -32.33 42.62 -66.20
CA LYS A 434 -32.91 43.34 -67.35
C LYS A 434 -34.43 43.16 -67.41
N ASN A 435 -34.92 41.94 -67.21
CA ASN A 435 -36.36 41.67 -67.19
C ASN A 435 -37.05 42.42 -66.04
N PHE A 436 -36.45 42.43 -64.84
CA PHE A 436 -36.95 43.22 -63.72
C PHE A 436 -37.00 44.72 -64.05
N VAL A 437 -35.91 45.27 -64.60
CA VAL A 437 -35.83 46.69 -64.97
C VAL A 437 -36.86 47.05 -66.04
N ALA A 438 -37.04 46.22 -67.07
CA ALA A 438 -38.02 46.45 -68.13
C ALA A 438 -39.44 46.59 -67.58
N ILE A 439 -39.84 45.70 -66.66
CA ILE A 439 -41.14 45.76 -65.97
C ILE A 439 -41.27 47.07 -65.18
N GLN A 440 -40.23 47.46 -64.44
CA GLN A 440 -40.29 48.67 -63.63
C GLN A 440 -40.25 49.95 -64.47
N GLN A 441 -39.53 49.96 -65.60
CA GLN A 441 -39.50 51.10 -66.52
C GLN A 441 -40.89 51.37 -67.09
N ILE A 442 -41.61 50.33 -67.54
CA ILE A 442 -43.00 50.46 -68.01
C ILE A 442 -43.91 50.95 -66.87
N ARG A 443 -43.81 50.34 -65.68
CA ARG A 443 -44.65 50.68 -64.51
C ARG A 443 -44.49 52.13 -64.06
N PHE A 444 -43.29 52.69 -64.19
CA PHE A 444 -42.96 54.07 -63.79
C PHE A 444 -42.84 55.04 -64.98
N ASP A 445 -43.42 54.70 -66.14
CA ASP A 445 -43.44 55.53 -67.35
C ASP A 445 -42.06 56.09 -67.73
N ASN A 446 -41.05 55.21 -67.69
CA ASN A 446 -39.63 55.51 -67.93
C ASN A 446 -39.04 56.57 -66.99
N GLY A 447 -39.59 56.72 -65.78
CA GLY A 447 -39.17 57.70 -64.77
C GLY A 447 -37.77 57.50 -64.18
N PHE A 448 -37.04 56.45 -64.56
CA PHE A 448 -35.65 56.25 -64.21
C PHE A 448 -34.84 55.62 -65.34
N ARG A 449 -33.54 55.95 -65.36
CA ARG A 449 -32.55 55.43 -66.30
C ARG A 449 -31.76 54.30 -65.63
N PHE A 450 -31.65 53.18 -66.33
CA PHE A 450 -30.78 52.08 -65.93
C PHE A 450 -29.63 51.95 -66.92
N GLU A 451 -28.41 52.03 -66.43
CA GLU A 451 -27.19 51.86 -67.22
C GLU A 451 -26.41 50.66 -66.69
N MET A 452 -25.94 49.83 -67.61
CA MET A 452 -25.20 48.61 -67.29
C MET A 452 -23.88 48.60 -68.05
N ASP A 453 -22.78 48.47 -67.30
CA ASP A 453 -21.42 48.42 -67.81
C ASP A 453 -20.70 47.19 -67.25
N VAL A 454 -20.91 46.06 -67.94
CA VAL A 454 -20.33 44.77 -67.56
C VAL A 454 -19.53 44.25 -68.75
N PRO A 455 -18.22 44.00 -68.60
CA PRO A 455 -17.40 43.41 -69.65
C PRO A 455 -17.95 42.04 -70.08
N GLU A 456 -18.07 41.81 -71.40
CA GLU A 456 -18.61 40.55 -71.96
C GLU A 456 -17.81 39.32 -71.51
N GLU A 457 -16.51 39.48 -71.26
CA GLU A 457 -15.63 38.43 -70.75
C GLU A 457 -16.15 37.80 -69.44
N LEU A 458 -16.90 38.56 -68.64
CA LEU A 458 -17.45 38.09 -67.35
C LEU A 458 -18.78 37.37 -67.48
N TYR A 459 -19.45 37.40 -68.65
CA TYR A 459 -20.81 36.85 -68.81
C TYR A 459 -20.87 35.34 -68.52
N SER A 460 -19.78 34.62 -68.80
CA SER A 460 -19.66 33.18 -68.57
C SER A 460 -19.33 32.80 -67.12
N CYS A 461 -18.93 33.75 -66.27
CA CYS A 461 -18.57 33.48 -64.87
C CYS A 461 -19.76 32.92 -64.08
N ARG A 462 -19.48 31.96 -63.20
CA ARG A 462 -20.48 31.33 -62.34
C ARG A 462 -20.66 32.12 -61.05
N ILE A 463 -21.87 32.59 -60.78
CA ILE A 463 -22.22 33.35 -59.58
C ILE A 463 -23.45 32.75 -58.91
N LEU A 464 -23.64 33.03 -57.62
CA LEU A 464 -24.87 32.67 -56.91
C LEU A 464 -26.09 33.31 -57.58
N LYS A 465 -27.14 32.52 -57.83
CA LYS A 465 -28.40 33.05 -58.38
C LYS A 465 -29.07 34.04 -57.44
N LEU A 466 -29.74 35.07 -57.96
CA LEU A 466 -30.54 36.04 -57.20
C LEU A 466 -29.71 36.84 -56.17
N ILE A 467 -28.59 37.43 -56.60
CA ILE A 467 -27.76 38.34 -55.80
C ILE A 467 -27.70 39.76 -56.36
N LEU A 468 -27.92 39.97 -57.67
CA LEU A 468 -27.85 41.29 -58.30
C LEU A 468 -29.22 41.98 -58.35
N GLN A 469 -30.29 41.25 -58.68
CA GLN A 469 -31.64 41.80 -58.76
C GLN A 469 -32.08 42.49 -57.45
N PRO A 470 -31.89 41.91 -56.25
CA PRO A 470 -32.30 42.58 -55.02
C PRO A 470 -31.54 43.89 -54.76
N LEU A 471 -30.31 44.03 -55.28
CA LEU A 471 -29.56 45.28 -55.16
C LEU A 471 -30.12 46.38 -56.05
N VAL A 472 -30.51 46.02 -57.28
CA VAL A 472 -31.19 46.95 -58.21
C VAL A 472 -32.59 47.30 -57.71
N GLU A 473 -33.29 46.34 -57.11
CA GLU A 473 -34.56 46.56 -56.42
C GLU A 473 -34.40 47.55 -55.25
N ASN A 474 -33.41 47.36 -54.40
CA ASN A 474 -33.11 48.28 -53.30
C ASN A 474 -32.78 49.69 -53.82
N ALA A 475 -31.99 49.80 -54.88
CA ALA A 475 -31.65 51.08 -55.52
C ALA A 475 -32.90 51.81 -56.04
N LEU A 476 -33.85 51.08 -56.64
CA LEU A 476 -35.10 51.66 -57.13
C LEU A 476 -36.05 52.08 -56.00
N TYR A 477 -36.37 51.17 -55.08
CA TYR A 477 -37.37 51.41 -54.03
C TYR A 477 -36.88 52.35 -52.93
N HIS A 478 -35.66 52.16 -52.44
CA HIS A 478 -35.13 52.98 -51.35
C HIS A 478 -34.34 54.19 -51.84
N GLY A 479 -33.72 54.12 -53.02
CA GLY A 479 -32.98 55.23 -53.60
C GLY A 479 -33.87 56.25 -54.29
N LEU A 480 -34.61 55.82 -55.32
CA LEU A 480 -35.27 56.72 -56.27
C LEU A 480 -36.71 57.10 -55.92
N LEU A 481 -37.53 56.16 -55.44
CA LEU A 481 -38.96 56.39 -55.16
C LEU A 481 -39.25 57.45 -54.08
N HIS A 482 -38.25 57.81 -53.28
CA HIS A 482 -38.34 58.86 -52.25
C HIS A 482 -37.56 60.14 -52.61
N CYS A 483 -36.99 60.23 -53.82
CA CYS A 483 -36.18 61.36 -54.27
C CYS A 483 -36.90 62.17 -55.37
N ASN A 484 -36.90 63.50 -55.27
CA ASN A 484 -37.41 64.38 -56.33
C ASN A 484 -36.33 64.73 -57.40
N ALA A 485 -35.08 64.29 -57.22
CA ALA A 485 -33.93 64.75 -58.02
C ALA A 485 -33.07 63.65 -58.64
N GLY A 486 -33.03 62.45 -58.05
CA GLY A 486 -32.30 61.30 -58.58
C GLY A 486 -33.14 60.53 -59.59
N SER A 487 -32.52 60.04 -60.65
CA SER A 487 -33.22 59.27 -61.70
C SER A 487 -32.38 58.15 -62.32
N SER A 488 -31.23 57.79 -61.74
CA SER A 488 -30.28 56.88 -62.39
C SER A 488 -29.82 55.74 -61.48
N ILE A 489 -29.86 54.52 -62.01
CA ILE A 489 -29.24 53.33 -61.40
C ILE A 489 -28.15 52.82 -62.36
N TYR A 490 -26.95 52.62 -61.83
CA TYR A 490 -25.79 52.14 -62.56
C TYR A 490 -25.32 50.80 -62.00
N LEU A 491 -25.28 49.76 -62.84
CA LEU A 491 -24.73 48.44 -62.53
C LEU A 491 -23.43 48.26 -63.30
N SER A 492 -22.32 48.05 -62.60
CA SER A 492 -21.03 47.75 -63.23
C SER A 492 -20.37 46.52 -62.64
N ALA A 493 -19.51 45.87 -63.43
CA ALA A 493 -18.66 44.79 -62.94
C ALA A 493 -17.20 45.02 -63.37
N ARG A 494 -16.27 44.68 -62.49
CA ARG A 494 -14.85 44.63 -62.82
C ARG A 494 -14.20 43.41 -62.19
N LYS A 495 -13.16 42.92 -62.85
CA LYS A 495 -12.32 41.82 -62.37
C LYS A 495 -10.94 42.36 -62.02
N GLU A 496 -10.51 42.10 -60.79
CA GLU A 496 -9.15 42.40 -60.33
C GLU A 496 -8.54 41.10 -59.79
N ASN A 497 -7.49 40.61 -60.46
CA ASN A 497 -6.89 39.30 -60.17
C ASN A 497 -7.92 38.14 -60.23
N LYS A 498 -8.14 37.45 -59.11
CA LYS A 498 -9.10 36.33 -58.95
C LYS A 498 -10.42 36.75 -58.28
N ILE A 499 -10.71 38.05 -58.20
CA ILE A 499 -11.88 38.59 -57.51
C ILE A 499 -12.71 39.43 -58.49
N ILE A 500 -14.01 39.20 -58.46
CA ILE A 500 -14.99 39.95 -59.24
C ILE A 500 -15.74 40.89 -58.29
N TYR A 501 -15.78 42.16 -58.66
CA TYR A 501 -16.51 43.20 -57.96
C TYR A 501 -17.73 43.62 -58.80
N PHE A 502 -18.92 43.46 -58.24
CA PHE A 502 -20.15 44.03 -58.81
C PHE A 502 -20.52 45.27 -58.00
N THR A 503 -20.78 46.38 -58.67
CA THR A 503 -21.12 47.64 -58.03
C THR A 503 -22.47 48.12 -58.56
N VAL A 504 -23.44 48.30 -57.66
CA VAL A 504 -24.73 48.93 -57.94
C VAL A 504 -24.75 50.29 -57.26
N LYS A 505 -24.98 51.34 -58.04
CA LYS A 505 -25.02 52.73 -57.57
C LYS A 505 -26.32 53.40 -57.97
N ASP A 506 -26.94 54.11 -57.04
CA ASP A 506 -28.04 55.05 -57.31
C ASP A 506 -27.61 56.49 -57.00
N ASP A 507 -28.34 57.46 -57.56
CA ASP A 507 -28.25 58.90 -57.27
C ASP A 507 -29.43 59.38 -56.40
N GLY A 508 -30.00 58.47 -55.60
CA GLY A 508 -31.19 58.69 -54.79
C GLY A 508 -30.97 59.46 -53.48
N VAL A 509 -31.90 59.29 -52.54
CA VAL A 509 -31.91 60.02 -51.25
C VAL A 509 -30.72 59.72 -50.34
N GLY A 510 -30.00 58.62 -50.56
CA GLY A 510 -28.92 58.16 -49.69
C GLY A 510 -29.35 57.87 -48.24
N MET A 511 -28.40 57.45 -47.40
CA MET A 511 -28.62 57.10 -46.00
C MET A 511 -27.97 58.12 -45.07
N ALA A 512 -28.60 58.41 -43.92
CA ALA A 512 -27.95 59.16 -42.85
C ALA A 512 -26.81 58.33 -42.23
N SER A 513 -25.77 59.00 -41.71
CA SER A 513 -24.57 58.33 -41.18
C SER A 513 -24.90 57.30 -40.08
N GLU A 514 -25.85 57.61 -39.19
CA GLU A 514 -26.28 56.68 -38.13
C GLU A 514 -26.90 55.39 -38.70
N THR A 515 -27.72 55.49 -39.75
CA THR A 515 -28.34 54.34 -40.41
C THR A 515 -27.30 53.50 -41.16
N LEU A 516 -26.32 54.15 -41.80
CA LEU A 516 -25.23 53.46 -42.49
C LEU A 516 -24.35 52.68 -41.50
N GLU A 517 -24.00 53.27 -40.35
CA GLU A 517 -23.23 52.60 -39.31
C GLU A 517 -23.95 51.38 -38.73
N GLN A 518 -25.27 51.49 -38.50
CA GLN A 518 -26.08 50.36 -38.04
C GLN A 518 -26.10 49.22 -39.07
N LEU A 519 -26.28 49.55 -40.35
CA LEU A 519 -26.25 48.57 -41.44
C LEU A 519 -24.88 47.90 -41.55
N GLN A 520 -23.79 48.65 -41.47
CA GLN A 520 -22.43 48.11 -41.52
C GLN A 520 -22.17 47.14 -40.35
N LYS A 521 -22.58 47.49 -39.12
CA LYS A 521 -22.50 46.58 -37.97
C LYS A 521 -23.31 45.29 -38.17
N LEU A 522 -24.53 45.40 -38.71
CA LEU A 522 -25.38 44.25 -39.00
C LEU A 522 -24.77 43.32 -40.07
N LEU A 523 -23.97 43.84 -41.00
CA LEU A 523 -23.26 43.05 -42.00
C LEU A 523 -21.99 42.36 -41.45
N GLU A 524 -21.48 42.79 -40.30
CA GLU A 524 -20.33 42.19 -39.61
C GLU A 524 -20.71 41.02 -38.69
N GLU A 525 -21.99 40.92 -38.28
CA GLU A 525 -22.47 39.84 -37.41
C GLU A 525 -22.36 38.45 -38.08
N LYS A 526 -21.93 37.45 -37.30
CA LYS A 526 -21.84 36.06 -37.78
C LYS A 526 -23.22 35.49 -38.12
N PRO A 527 -23.39 34.80 -39.27
CA PRO A 527 -24.69 34.26 -39.67
C PRO A 527 -25.16 33.19 -38.66
N LYS A 528 -26.34 33.37 -38.07
CA LYS A 528 -27.01 32.35 -37.25
C LYS A 528 -27.93 31.49 -38.12
N PHE A 529 -27.81 30.16 -38.02
CA PHE A 529 -28.43 29.17 -38.91
C PHE A 529 -29.97 29.02 -38.79
N GLY A 530 -30.69 30.04 -38.32
CA GLY A 530 -32.13 29.98 -38.05
C GLY A 530 -32.97 31.20 -38.45
N GLU A 531 -32.36 32.26 -38.99
CA GLU A 531 -33.05 33.54 -39.28
C GLU A 531 -33.39 33.73 -40.77
N LEU A 532 -33.06 32.78 -41.65
CA LEU A 532 -33.20 32.89 -43.11
C LEU A 532 -34.66 32.87 -43.63
N SER A 533 -35.67 32.83 -42.76
CA SER A 533 -37.07 32.58 -43.14
C SER A 533 -38.06 33.53 -42.45
N GLN A 534 -37.81 34.84 -42.43
CA GLN A 534 -38.83 35.83 -42.07
C GLN A 534 -38.86 36.98 -43.09
N HIS A 535 -40.02 37.18 -43.71
CA HIS A 535 -40.27 38.25 -44.69
C HIS A 535 -40.50 39.61 -44.01
N ALA A 536 -40.10 40.67 -44.74
CA ALA A 536 -40.58 42.05 -44.66
C ALA A 536 -40.22 42.91 -43.42
N ASN A 537 -38.94 43.19 -43.23
CA ASN A 537 -38.46 44.48 -42.73
C ASN A 537 -37.35 44.99 -43.65
N GLU A 538 -37.32 46.31 -43.91
CA GLU A 538 -36.53 46.99 -44.96
C GLU A 538 -35.00 46.76 -44.88
N SER A 539 -34.48 46.30 -43.73
CA SER A 539 -33.06 46.03 -43.48
C SER A 539 -32.63 44.57 -43.63
N ILE A 540 -33.55 43.65 -43.97
CA ILE A 540 -33.30 42.19 -44.00
C ILE A 540 -32.69 41.72 -45.34
N GLY A 541 -32.98 42.40 -46.45
CA GLY A 541 -32.56 41.98 -47.80
C GLY A 541 -31.04 41.93 -47.99
N LEU A 542 -30.33 43.01 -47.64
CA LEU A 542 -28.87 43.08 -47.77
C LEU A 542 -28.15 42.12 -46.79
N LYS A 543 -28.67 41.96 -45.56
CA LYS A 543 -28.13 41.02 -44.58
C LYS A 543 -28.18 39.58 -45.09
N ASN A 544 -29.30 39.18 -45.69
CA ASN A 544 -29.47 37.83 -46.24
C ASN A 544 -28.55 37.56 -47.43
N ILE A 545 -28.37 38.53 -48.32
CA ILE A 545 -27.44 38.39 -49.46
C ILE A 545 -26.00 38.26 -48.95
N ASN A 546 -25.60 39.08 -47.97
CA ASN A 546 -24.25 39.03 -47.38
C ASN A 546 -23.99 37.68 -46.69
N ALA A 547 -24.95 37.22 -45.88
CA ALA A 547 -24.88 35.92 -45.24
C ALA A 547 -24.77 34.79 -46.28
N ARG A 548 -25.56 34.86 -47.36
CA ARG A 548 -25.54 33.85 -48.42
C ARG A 548 -24.21 33.83 -49.19
N ILE A 549 -23.61 35.00 -49.44
CA ILE A 549 -22.29 35.11 -50.06
C ILE A 549 -21.22 34.53 -49.13
N ARG A 550 -21.21 34.90 -47.85
CA ARG A 550 -20.24 34.40 -46.86
C ARG A 550 -20.34 32.90 -46.62
N LEU A 551 -21.57 32.38 -46.52
CA LEU A 551 -21.81 30.94 -46.33
C LEU A 551 -21.33 30.10 -47.53
N TYR A 552 -21.37 30.67 -48.74
CA TYR A 552 -20.99 29.94 -49.95
C TYR A 552 -19.51 30.12 -50.31
N TYR A 553 -18.99 31.34 -50.28
CA TYR A 553 -17.63 31.66 -50.73
C TYR A 553 -16.61 31.80 -49.58
N GLY A 554 -17.05 31.89 -48.33
CA GLY A 554 -16.21 32.12 -47.15
C GLY A 554 -16.28 33.55 -46.62
N GLU A 555 -15.74 33.76 -45.41
CA GLU A 555 -15.83 35.02 -44.66
C GLU A 555 -15.08 36.20 -45.32
N ASP A 556 -14.13 35.95 -46.23
CA ASP A 556 -13.36 36.99 -46.94
C ASP A 556 -14.14 37.71 -48.06
N TYR A 557 -15.35 37.24 -48.34
CA TYR A 557 -16.26 37.71 -49.39
C TYR A 557 -17.56 38.26 -48.77
N GLY A 558 -18.30 39.06 -49.54
CA GLY A 558 -19.53 39.66 -49.03
C GLY A 558 -19.91 40.97 -49.69
N LEU A 559 -20.74 41.73 -48.97
CA LEU A 559 -21.24 43.03 -49.35
C LEU A 559 -20.52 44.15 -48.58
N SER A 560 -20.32 45.28 -49.27
CA SER A 560 -19.95 46.55 -48.64
C SER A 560 -20.88 47.65 -49.13
N VAL A 561 -21.25 48.57 -48.23
CA VAL A 561 -22.19 49.65 -48.52
C VAL A 561 -21.54 50.98 -48.18
N LYS A 562 -21.61 51.92 -49.13
CA LYS A 562 -21.23 53.33 -48.98
C LYS A 562 -22.43 54.18 -49.37
N SER A 563 -22.79 55.15 -48.55
CA SER A 563 -23.92 56.03 -48.83
C SER A 563 -23.67 57.39 -48.19
N GLU A 564 -24.15 58.45 -48.81
CA GLU A 564 -24.15 59.79 -48.23
C GLU A 564 -25.52 60.42 -48.48
N GLN A 565 -26.08 61.06 -47.45
CA GLN A 565 -27.42 61.61 -47.51
C GLN A 565 -27.53 62.65 -48.64
N ARG A 566 -28.49 62.45 -49.54
CA ARG A 566 -28.74 63.21 -50.79
C ARG A 566 -27.68 63.06 -51.88
N CYS A 567 -26.76 62.11 -51.76
CA CYS A 567 -25.74 61.80 -52.76
C CYS A 567 -25.81 60.36 -53.27
N GLY A 568 -26.92 59.65 -52.98
CA GLY A 568 -27.17 58.28 -53.40
C GLY A 568 -26.46 57.20 -52.57
N THR A 569 -26.67 55.94 -52.95
CA THR A 569 -26.05 54.76 -52.31
C THR A 569 -25.23 53.96 -53.32
N THR A 570 -24.13 53.36 -52.85
CA THR A 570 -23.29 52.44 -53.60
C THR A 570 -23.12 51.15 -52.81
N VAL A 571 -23.61 50.05 -53.38
CA VAL A 571 -23.45 48.69 -52.84
C VAL A 571 -22.49 47.91 -53.72
N GLN A 572 -21.46 47.32 -53.11
CA GLN A 572 -20.47 46.51 -53.81
C GLN A 572 -20.44 45.08 -53.28
N ILE A 573 -20.61 44.12 -54.18
CA ILE A 573 -20.38 42.69 -53.94
C ILE A 573 -18.93 42.36 -54.29
N LYS A 574 -18.29 41.56 -53.45
CA LYS A 574 -16.97 40.96 -53.67
C LYS A 574 -17.10 39.44 -53.64
N ILE A 575 -16.78 38.75 -54.74
CA ILE A 575 -16.80 37.28 -54.86
C ILE A 575 -15.56 36.76 -55.61
N PRO A 576 -15.16 35.49 -55.44
CA PRO A 576 -14.09 34.90 -56.24
C PRO A 576 -14.55 34.59 -57.67
N ASP A 577 -13.60 34.59 -58.61
CA ASP A 577 -13.81 34.06 -59.95
C ASP A 577 -13.70 32.51 -59.94
N LEU A 578 -14.82 31.83 -60.16
CA LEU A 578 -14.91 30.36 -60.14
C LEU A 578 -14.45 29.67 -61.44
N ALA A 579 -13.87 30.41 -62.40
CA ALA A 579 -13.54 29.88 -63.74
C ALA A 579 -12.44 28.78 -63.78
N GLU A 580 -11.70 28.51 -62.69
CA GLU A 580 -10.61 27.51 -62.67
C GLU A 580 -10.88 26.22 -61.87
N GLU A 581 -11.88 26.15 -60.97
CA GLU A 581 -12.05 24.96 -60.11
C GLU A 581 -12.72 23.75 -60.79
N THR A 582 -13.18 23.88 -62.05
CA THR A 582 -13.89 22.80 -62.76
C THR A 582 -13.04 22.00 -63.76
N LYS A 583 -11.70 22.12 -63.73
CA LYS A 583 -10.80 21.35 -64.60
C LYS A 583 -9.96 20.26 -63.91
N GLU A 584 -10.08 20.05 -62.60
CA GLU A 584 -9.32 19.00 -61.89
C GLU A 584 -10.13 17.75 -61.49
N GLU A 585 -11.41 17.64 -61.83
CA GLU A 585 -12.17 16.38 -61.69
C GLU A 585 -13.04 16.13 -62.93
N ALA A 586 -12.46 15.49 -63.94
CA ALA A 586 -13.16 14.72 -64.98
C ALA A 586 -12.26 13.60 -65.51
#